data_AF-A0A0L0F2L2-F1
#
_entry.id   AF-A0A0L0F2L2-F1
#
_cell.length_a   1.000
_cell.length_b   1.000
_cell.length_c   1.000
_cell.angle_alpha   90.00
_cell.angle_beta   90.00
_cell.angle_gamma   90.00
#
_symmetry.space_group_name_H-M   'P 1'
#
loop_
_entity.id
_entity.type
_entity.pdbx_description
1 polymer ?
#
loop_
_entity_poly.entity_id
_entity_poly.type
_entity_poly.pdbx_seq_one_letter_code
_entity_poly.pdbx_strand_id
1 'polypeptide(L)'
;MYAFTHDRHVQDMFMNVSAGSLQFNDTITFMLNENLPFGGVGNSGSGKYHGYQGFVEFSHMKSIMINSNLNDLKARFSPQTNVDMAVMKLAHRHIPAVVVSSLNQMHYFAFITVAVGAAAFMLGKYI
;
A
#
# COMPACT_ATOMS: atom_id res chain seq x y z
N MET A 1 -16.54 -20.68 9.74
CA MET A 1 -16.09 -21.25 11.03
C MET A 1 -16.76 -20.47 12.14
N TYR A 2 -17.31 -21.17 13.12
CA TYR A 2 -17.98 -20.56 14.27
C TYR A 2 -17.28 -21.02 15.54
N ALA A 3 -16.92 -20.10 16.42
CA ALA A 3 -16.26 -20.39 17.69
C ALA A 3 -16.98 -19.66 18.82
N PHE A 4 -17.33 -20.37 19.89
CA PHE A 4 -18.02 -19.78 21.04
C PHE A 4 -17.06 -19.70 22.21
N THR A 5 -16.53 -18.50 22.45
CA THR A 5 -15.57 -18.23 23.52
C THR A 5 -15.46 -16.74 23.80
N HIS A 6 -15.18 -16.40 25.06
CA HIS A 6 -14.77 -15.06 25.48
C HIS A 6 -13.28 -15.00 25.88
N ASP A 7 -12.57 -16.13 25.82
CA ASP A 7 -11.14 -16.20 26.09
C ASP A 7 -10.34 -15.70 24.88
N ARG A 8 -9.56 -14.64 25.08
CA ARG A 8 -8.75 -14.03 24.01
C ARG A 8 -7.67 -14.96 23.47
N HIS A 9 -7.05 -15.77 24.33
CA HIS A 9 -6.03 -16.71 23.88
C HIS A 9 -6.63 -17.75 22.93
N VAL A 10 -7.85 -18.21 23.22
CA VAL A 10 -8.58 -19.11 22.32
C VAL A 10 -8.98 -18.41 21.03
N GLN A 11 -9.40 -17.14 21.09
CA GLN A 11 -9.69 -16.36 19.88
C GLN A 11 -8.46 -16.22 18.98
N ASP A 12 -7.29 -15.93 19.56
CA ASP A 12 -6.02 -15.82 18.83
C ASP A 12 -5.65 -17.14 18.14
N MET A 13 -5.88 -18.29 18.79
CA MET A 13 -5.68 -19.60 18.15
C MET A 13 -6.57 -19.78 16.91
N PHE A 14 -7.86 -19.46 17.00
CA PHE A 14 -8.79 -19.59 15.87
C PHE A 14 -8.50 -18.60 14.74
N MET A 15 -7.99 -17.41 15.03
CA MET A 15 -7.59 -16.43 14.01
C MET A 15 -6.47 -16.94 13.09
N ASN A 16 -5.70 -17.94 13.53
CA ASN A 16 -4.65 -18.58 12.73
C ASN A 16 -5.15 -19.77 11.89
N VAL A 17 -6.41 -20.17 12.02
CA VAL A 17 -6.99 -21.30 11.26
C VAL A 17 -7.55 -20.79 9.93
N SER A 18 -7.16 -21.44 8.83
CA SER A 18 -7.67 -21.10 7.49
C SER A 18 -9.16 -21.41 7.37
N ALA A 19 -9.96 -20.37 7.15
CA ALA A 19 -11.40 -20.45 6.89
C ALA A 19 -11.85 -19.28 6.02
N GLY A 20 -12.90 -19.48 5.21
CA GLY A 20 -13.47 -18.39 4.42
C GLY A 20 -14.03 -17.25 5.28
N SER A 21 -14.61 -17.58 6.43
CA SER A 21 -15.05 -16.62 7.45
C SER A 21 -14.95 -17.23 8.84
N LEU A 22 -14.62 -16.40 9.84
CA LEU A 22 -14.59 -16.74 11.26
C LEU A 22 -15.50 -15.78 12.00
N GLN A 23 -16.41 -16.33 12.81
CA GLN A 23 -17.27 -15.55 13.68
C GLN A 23 -17.24 -16.11 15.10
N PHE A 24 -17.10 -15.21 16.07
CA PHE A 24 -17.15 -15.55 17.49
C PHE A 24 -18.53 -15.27 18.08
N ASN A 25 -19.02 -16.20 18.90
CA ASN A 25 -20.25 -16.07 19.70
C ASN A 25 -21.54 -15.80 18.90
N ASP A 26 -21.54 -16.08 17.61
CA ASP A 26 -22.70 -15.97 16.74
C ASP A 26 -22.50 -16.87 15.50
N THR A 27 -23.56 -17.06 14.73
CA THR A 27 -23.54 -17.80 13.47
C THR A 27 -24.25 -17.01 12.39
N ILE A 28 -23.79 -17.16 11.13
CA ILE A 28 -24.44 -16.66 9.90
C ILE A 28 -24.53 -15.11 9.79
N THR A 29 -24.60 -14.36 10.88
CA THR A 29 -24.90 -12.91 10.85
C THR A 29 -23.82 -12.09 10.15
N PHE A 30 -22.59 -12.60 10.01
CA PHE A 30 -21.57 -11.95 9.18
C PHE A 30 -22.02 -11.77 7.71
N MET A 31 -22.95 -12.60 7.22
CA MET A 31 -23.53 -12.48 5.87
C MET A 31 -24.39 -11.23 5.68
N LEU A 32 -24.93 -10.66 6.77
CA LEU A 32 -25.76 -9.45 6.70
C LEU A 32 -24.93 -8.17 6.52
N ASN A 33 -23.62 -8.23 6.79
CA ASN A 33 -22.74 -7.09 6.61
C ASN A 33 -22.16 -7.09 5.20
N GLU A 34 -22.70 -6.23 4.33
CA GLU A 34 -22.24 -6.09 2.94
C GLU A 34 -20.79 -5.59 2.79
N ASN A 35 -20.19 -5.06 3.87
CA ASN A 35 -18.79 -4.63 3.89
C ASN A 35 -17.82 -5.79 4.17
N LEU A 36 -18.32 -6.93 4.65
CA LEU A 36 -17.50 -8.12 4.85
C LEU A 36 -17.49 -8.96 3.56
N PRO A 37 -16.30 -9.28 3.01
CA PRO A 37 -16.23 -10.20 1.88
C PRO A 37 -16.73 -11.57 2.29
N PHE A 38 -17.64 -12.14 1.50
CA PHE A 38 -18.07 -13.51 1.65
C PHE A 38 -17.48 -14.39 0.54
N GLY A 39 -16.80 -15.46 0.92
CA GLY A 39 -16.08 -16.34 0.00
C GLY A 39 -15.45 -17.54 0.70
N GLY A 40 -14.89 -18.44 -0.11
CA GLY A 40 -14.22 -19.65 0.36
C GLY A 40 -12.69 -19.58 0.31
N VAL A 41 -12.03 -20.58 0.87
CA VAL A 41 -10.58 -20.80 0.72
C VAL A 41 -10.32 -22.30 0.54
N GLY A 42 -9.50 -22.66 -0.46
CA GLY A 42 -9.20 -24.06 -0.79
C GLY A 42 -10.42 -24.83 -1.31
N ASN A 43 -10.70 -25.99 -0.73
CA ASN A 43 -11.82 -26.85 -1.18
C ASN A 43 -13.19 -26.22 -0.97
N SER A 44 -13.31 -25.17 -0.15
CA SER A 44 -14.59 -24.48 0.07
C SER A 44 -14.88 -23.40 -0.98
N GLY A 45 -13.97 -23.18 -1.95
CA GLY A 45 -14.13 -22.20 -3.03
C GLY A 45 -12.99 -21.19 -3.13
N SER A 46 -13.09 -20.31 -4.11
CA SER A 46 -12.16 -19.23 -4.42
C SER A 46 -12.91 -17.96 -4.82
N GLY A 47 -12.28 -16.80 -4.64
CA GLY A 47 -12.91 -15.50 -4.89
C GLY A 47 -13.80 -15.07 -3.72
N LYS A 48 -14.29 -13.83 -3.79
CA LYS A 48 -15.14 -13.25 -2.74
C LYS A 48 -16.10 -12.24 -3.33
N TYR A 49 -17.29 -12.14 -2.74
CA TYR A 49 -18.31 -11.18 -3.12
C TYR A 49 -18.88 -10.48 -1.88
N HIS A 50 -20.06 -9.86 -2.05
CA HIS A 50 -20.69 -8.81 -1.23
C HIS A 50 -20.19 -7.40 -1.55
N GLY A 51 -21.16 -6.47 -1.57
CA GLY A 51 -20.94 -5.04 -1.79
C GLY A 51 -19.93 -4.75 -2.91
N TYR A 52 -18.93 -3.94 -2.57
CA TYR A 52 -17.85 -3.55 -3.47
C TYR A 52 -16.96 -4.72 -3.92
N GLN A 53 -16.76 -5.73 -3.07
CA GLN A 53 -15.93 -6.89 -3.42
C GLN A 53 -16.58 -7.71 -4.54
N GLY A 54 -17.91 -7.85 -4.52
CA GLY A 54 -18.64 -8.46 -5.63
C GLY A 54 -18.50 -7.67 -6.93
N PHE A 55 -18.58 -6.34 -6.87
CA PHE A 55 -18.34 -5.50 -8.05
C PHE A 55 -16.93 -5.72 -8.62
N VAL A 56 -15.91 -5.74 -7.76
CA VAL A 56 -14.51 -6.00 -8.15
C VAL A 56 -14.36 -7.38 -8.78
N GLU A 57 -14.90 -8.44 -8.16
CA GLU A 57 -14.78 -9.83 -8.63
C GLU A 57 -15.42 -10.04 -10.01
N PHE A 58 -16.53 -9.35 -10.30
CA PHE A 58 -17.22 -9.42 -11.60
C PHE A 58 -16.81 -8.31 -12.59
N SER A 59 -15.80 -7.50 -12.26
CA SER A 59 -15.29 -6.44 -13.13
C SER A 59 -13.93 -6.78 -13.71
N HIS A 60 -13.71 -6.37 -14.96
CA HIS A 60 -12.38 -6.37 -15.55
C HIS A 60 -11.67 -5.04 -15.27
N MET A 61 -10.65 -5.06 -14.41
CA MET A 61 -9.80 -3.90 -14.13
C MET A 61 -8.87 -3.59 -15.31
N LYS A 62 -9.38 -2.83 -16.28
CA LYS A 62 -8.62 -2.42 -17.47
C LYS A 62 -7.55 -1.39 -17.11
N SER A 63 -6.28 -1.76 -17.24
CA SER A 63 -5.17 -0.81 -17.18
C SER A 63 -5.11 0.05 -18.43
N ILE A 64 -5.05 1.37 -18.25
CA ILE A 64 -4.95 2.37 -19.33
C ILE A 64 -3.77 3.29 -19.03
N MET A 65 -2.83 3.39 -19.97
CA MET A 65 -1.71 4.33 -19.93
C MET A 65 -1.85 5.32 -21.07
N ILE A 66 -1.82 6.61 -20.76
CA ILE A 66 -1.81 7.70 -21.75
C ILE A 66 -0.46 8.40 -21.62
N ASN A 67 0.41 8.19 -22.60
CA ASN A 67 1.71 8.85 -22.66
C ASN A 67 1.58 10.20 -23.38
N SER A 68 2.29 11.21 -22.89
CA SER A 68 2.46 12.46 -23.63
C SER A 68 3.32 12.24 -24.88
N ASN A 69 3.13 13.06 -25.92
CA ASN A 69 4.02 13.10 -27.09
C ASN A 69 5.39 13.75 -26.78
N LEU A 70 5.67 14.11 -25.52
CA LEU A 70 6.95 14.65 -25.10
C LEU A 70 8.01 13.55 -25.21
N ASN A 71 9.18 13.95 -25.74
CA ASN A 71 10.33 13.10 -26.07
C ASN A 71 10.51 11.92 -25.13
N ASP A 72 10.15 10.74 -25.65
CA ASP A 72 10.42 9.48 -24.98
C ASP A 72 11.93 9.31 -24.75
N LEU A 73 12.31 8.54 -23.73
CA LEU A 73 13.71 8.34 -23.40
C LEU A 73 14.42 7.65 -24.57
N LYS A 74 15.39 8.33 -25.20
CA LYS A 74 16.20 7.77 -26.29
C LYS A 74 16.78 6.39 -25.94
N ALA A 75 17.15 6.20 -24.68
CA ALA A 75 17.66 4.94 -24.15
C ALA A 75 16.71 3.73 -24.26
N ARG A 76 15.40 3.95 -24.50
CA ARG A 76 14.43 2.87 -24.75
C ARG A 76 14.54 2.27 -26.15
N PHE A 77 15.14 2.99 -27.10
CA PHE A 77 15.21 2.59 -28.51
C PHE A 77 16.62 2.17 -28.91
N SER A 78 16.72 1.26 -29.87
CA SER A 78 17.98 0.78 -30.46
C SER A 78 18.45 1.71 -31.60
N PRO A 79 19.76 1.83 -31.87
CA PRO A 79 20.90 1.27 -31.13
C PRO A 79 21.24 2.09 -29.87
N GLN A 80 21.51 1.38 -28.77
CA GLN A 80 21.81 1.97 -27.48
C GLN A 80 23.32 2.18 -27.32
N THR A 81 23.70 3.35 -26.82
CA THR A 81 25.08 3.65 -26.41
C THR A 81 25.37 3.13 -24.99
N ASN A 82 26.64 3.12 -24.60
CA ASN A 82 27.03 2.79 -23.23
C ASN A 82 26.40 3.75 -22.19
N VAL A 83 26.12 4.99 -22.58
CA VAL A 83 25.44 5.98 -21.73
C VAL A 83 23.97 5.63 -21.56
N ASP A 84 23.28 5.25 -22.64
CA ASP A 84 21.88 4.82 -22.60
C ASP A 84 21.69 3.62 -21.66
N MET A 85 22.61 2.66 -21.74
CA MET A 85 22.63 1.49 -20.86
C MET A 85 22.92 1.85 -19.40
N ALA A 86 23.82 2.81 -19.14
CA ALA A 86 24.10 3.28 -17.80
C ALA A 86 22.89 4.00 -17.19
N VAL A 87 22.19 4.83 -17.98
CA VAL A 87 20.96 5.51 -17.57
C VAL A 87 19.88 4.50 -17.21
N MET A 88 19.64 3.48 -18.04
CA MET A 88 18.65 2.45 -17.75
C MET A 88 19.00 1.61 -16.52
N LYS A 89 20.27 1.24 -16.35
CA LYS A 89 20.74 0.53 -15.14
C LYS A 89 20.53 1.35 -13.87
N LEU A 90 20.74 2.67 -13.94
CA LEU A 90 20.49 3.55 -12.82
C LEU A 90 18.99 3.70 -12.53
N ALA A 91 18.18 3.91 -13.57
CA ALA A 91 16.73 4.10 -13.46
C ALA A 91 16.00 2.86 -12.91
N HIS A 92 16.49 1.65 -13.22
CA HIS A 92 15.94 0.40 -12.71
C HIS A 92 16.57 -0.09 -11.41
N ARG A 93 17.56 0.62 -10.87
CA ARG A 93 18.21 0.22 -9.62
C ARG A 93 17.23 0.39 -8.46
N HIS A 94 17.05 -0.67 -7.68
CA HIS A 94 16.27 -0.58 -6.45
C HIS A 94 16.92 0.42 -5.49
N ILE A 95 16.18 1.50 -5.18
CA ILE A 95 16.60 2.49 -4.20
C ILE A 95 16.21 1.94 -2.82
N PRO A 96 17.18 1.72 -1.90
CA PRO A 96 16.86 1.20 -0.57
C PRO A 96 15.88 2.12 0.17
N ALA A 97 14.93 1.53 0.90
CA ALA A 97 13.92 2.26 1.65
C ALA A 97 14.52 3.29 2.63
N VAL A 98 15.71 3.00 3.20
CA VAL A 98 16.43 3.93 4.09
C VAL A 98 16.84 5.24 3.41
N VAL A 99 17.16 5.19 2.11
CA VAL A 99 17.53 6.38 1.34
C VAL A 99 16.29 7.21 1.05
N VAL A 100 15.18 6.55 0.68
CA VAL A 100 13.89 7.21 0.45
C VAL A 100 13.36 7.87 1.71
N SER A 101 13.43 7.18 2.86
CA SER A 101 13.01 7.76 4.15
C SER A 101 13.89 8.93 4.57
N SER A 102 15.20 8.85 4.37
CA SER A 102 16.13 9.94 4.67
C SER A 102 15.88 11.18 3.78
N LEU A 103 15.60 10.98 2.50
CA LEU A 103 15.23 12.07 1.57
C LEU A 103 13.93 12.76 2.01
N ASN A 104 12.90 11.99 2.35
CA ASN A 104 11.63 12.56 2.82
C ASN A 104 11.79 13.32 4.15
N GLN A 105 12.74 12.92 5.00
CA GLN A 105 13.06 13.63 6.24
C GLN A 105 13.84 14.93 6.03
N MET A 106 14.57 15.10 4.92
CA MET A 106 15.35 16.32 4.67
C MET A 106 14.49 17.59 4.62
N HIS A 107 13.25 17.49 4.12
CA HIS A 107 12.36 18.66 4.06
C HIS A 107 11.99 19.13 5.47
N TYR A 108 11.80 18.20 6.42
CA TYR A 108 11.55 18.52 7.83
C TYR A 108 12.75 19.23 8.49
N PHE A 109 13.99 18.78 8.20
CA PHE A 109 15.19 19.46 8.69
C PHE A 109 15.31 20.89 8.14
N ALA A 110 15.04 21.11 6.85
CA ALA A 110 15.05 22.45 6.26
C ALA A 110 14.02 23.37 6.92
N PHE A 111 12.78 22.90 7.13
CA PHE A 111 11.73 23.67 7.83
C PHE A 111 12.11 23.99 9.28
N ILE A 112 12.64 23.02 10.04
CA ILE A 112 13.06 23.23 11.43
C ILE A 112 14.19 24.27 11.49
N THR A 113 15.17 24.18 10.60
CA THR A 113 16.32 25.10 10.59
C THR A 113 15.89 26.52 10.28
N VAL A 114 14.98 26.71 9.31
CA VAL A 114 14.42 28.03 8.98
C VAL A 114 13.57 28.58 10.13
N ALA A 115 12.74 27.75 10.76
CA ALA A 115 11.89 28.15 11.88
C ALA A 115 12.72 28.57 13.12
N VAL A 116 13.76 27.80 13.46
CA VAL A 116 14.68 28.13 14.57
C VAL A 116 15.45 29.41 14.27
N GLY A 117 15.95 29.58 13.05
CA GLY A 117 16.62 30.81 12.62
C GLY A 117 15.71 32.05 12.69
N ALA A 118 14.46 31.92 12.24
CA ALA A 118 13.47 32.99 12.32
C ALA A 118 13.12 33.35 13.77
N ALA A 119 12.94 32.36 14.65
CA ALA A 119 12.67 32.58 16.07
C ALA A 119 13.87 33.26 16.77
N ALA A 120 15.10 32.83 16.50
CA ALA A 120 16.31 33.45 17.03
C ALA A 120 16.47 34.90 16.57
N PHE A 121 16.18 35.20 15.29
CA PHE A 121 16.20 36.56 14.76
C PHE A 121 15.13 37.46 15.40
N MET A 122 13.92 36.93 15.61
CA MET A 122 12.84 37.67 16.27
C MET A 122 13.17 37.95 17.73
N LEU A 123 13.72 36.99 18.47
CA LEU A 123 14.14 37.19 19.86
C LEU A 123 15.31 38.18 20.01
N GLY A 124 16.25 38.18 19.06
CA GLY A 124 17.34 39.16 19.02
C GLY A 124 16.91 40.60 18.71
N LYS A 125 15.65 40.82 18.29
CA LYS A 125 15.06 42.17 18.15
C LYS A 125 14.43 42.72 19.43
N TYR A 126 14.27 41.89 20.46
CA TYR A 126 13.65 42.25 21.75
C TYR A 126 14.67 42.37 22.90
N ILE A 127 15.96 42.31 22.60
CA ILE A 127 17.10 42.58 23.50
C ILE A 127 17.85 43.79 22.94
#